data_AF-D0A7N0-F1
#
_entry.id   AF-D0A7N0-F1
#
_cell.length_a   1.000
_cell.length_b   1.000
_cell.length_c   1.000
_cell.angle_alpha   90.00
_cell.angle_beta   90.00
_cell.angle_gamma   90.00
#
_symmetry.space_group_name_H-M   'P 1'
#
loop_
_entity.id
_entity.type
_entity.pdbx_description
1 polymer ?
#
loop_
_entity_poly.entity_id
_entity_poly.type
_entity_poly.pdbx_seq_one_letter_code
_entity_poly.pdbx_strand_id
1 'polypeptide(L)'
;MNNTHGVDSRSDRTSPQDLASAEVAGLPFSASLGTNISTGRGSEADVAEPIQEAVDRKVSELDLAAYDKDDFTQPMIKKIMSRLFSAFDVTHLGYLTPDKVEEVCRYLGRNMSDGDVKAMKAEINAIDGHVTFEKFWAWWCSHPVHSRTKCFSMVSADFSMPYHQQQLVVHEKGEMYTPSYRVLYFFRDLETGRERQVSPWHDIPLYVRDLVRTKPEATPMNRYNFICEIPKWTRAKFEIATGESFNPIKQDIKNGVPRFYKHGDMMWNYGAFPQTWESTEVLFEAGVTGDNDPVDAVEIGMTQFKVGQVSAVKVLGVLGMIDEGKMDWKVVCISHNDPICRFMKDIHDVPKFLPGCLDAIREWFRVYKICQGGEASHFAFDGEFKDKEYAMKVIDESHNMWHNLLKVNKRGEL
;
A
#
# COMPACT_ATOMS: atom_id res chain seq x y z
N MET A 1 17.67 41.92 23.54
CA MET A 1 16.66 41.06 24.16
C MET A 1 15.43 41.08 23.27
N ASN A 2 15.27 40.08 22.41
CA ASN A 2 14.05 39.81 21.67
C ASN A 2 14.03 38.31 21.40
N ASN A 3 13.23 37.58 22.18
CA ASN A 3 12.96 36.16 21.99
C ASN A 3 11.73 36.03 21.09
N THR A 4 11.93 35.62 19.85
CA THR A 4 10.87 35.11 18.98
C THR A 4 10.84 33.59 19.13
N HIS A 5 9.86 33.08 19.88
CA HIS A 5 9.52 31.66 19.84
C HIS A 5 8.72 31.39 18.56
N GLY A 6 9.35 30.68 17.61
CA GLY A 6 8.66 30.07 16.49
C GLY A 6 7.79 28.92 17.01
N VAL A 7 6.51 28.94 16.62
CA VAL A 7 5.58 27.84 16.83
C VAL A 7 5.97 26.73 15.85
N ASP A 8 6.57 25.67 16.39
CA ASP A 8 6.92 24.45 15.67
C ASP A 8 5.62 23.70 15.36
N SER A 9 5.13 23.80 14.12
CA SER A 9 3.98 23.03 13.62
C SER A 9 4.41 21.58 13.41
N ARG A 10 4.57 20.83 14.51
CA ARG A 10 4.70 19.39 14.46
C ARG A 10 3.35 18.80 14.08
N SER A 11 3.30 18.21 12.89
CA SER A 11 2.24 17.28 12.54
C SER A 11 2.32 16.10 13.52
N ASP A 12 1.42 16.08 14.50
CA ASP A 12 1.13 14.91 15.33
C ASP A 12 0.57 13.80 14.44
N ARG A 13 1.46 13.06 13.78
CA ARG A 13 1.14 11.74 13.27
C ARG A 13 1.53 10.78 14.38
N THR A 14 0.56 10.45 15.24
CA THR A 14 0.66 9.31 16.16
C THR A 14 1.09 8.09 15.35
N SER A 15 2.21 7.46 15.73
CA SER A 15 2.66 6.29 14.99
C SER A 15 1.65 5.15 15.20
N PRO A 16 1.51 4.19 14.27
CA PRO A 16 0.64 3.03 14.49
C PRO A 16 0.97 2.23 15.76
N GLN A 17 2.21 2.32 16.26
CA GLN A 17 2.62 1.70 17.52
C GLN A 17 2.04 2.45 18.74
N ASP A 18 1.87 3.75 18.64
CA ASP A 18 1.26 4.58 19.68
C ASP A 18 -0.27 4.43 19.73
N LEU A 19 -0.91 4.08 18.60
CA LEU A 19 -2.34 3.75 18.58
C LEU A 19 -2.64 2.46 19.34
N ALA A 20 -1.82 1.42 19.15
CA ALA A 20 -1.98 0.16 19.87
C ALA A 20 -1.74 0.32 21.38
N SER A 21 -0.76 1.16 21.77
CA SER A 21 -0.52 1.43 23.19
C SER A 21 -1.65 2.28 23.81
N ALA A 22 -2.29 3.16 23.05
CA ALA A 22 -3.45 3.92 23.49
C ALA A 22 -4.65 3.03 23.81
N GLU A 23 -4.87 1.92 23.08
CA GLU A 23 -5.93 0.94 23.40
C GLU A 23 -5.68 0.20 24.72
N VAL A 24 -4.42 0.00 25.10
CA VAL A 24 -4.03 -0.71 26.33
C VAL A 24 -4.04 0.22 27.55
N ALA A 25 -3.74 1.51 27.33
CA ALA A 25 -3.64 2.50 28.40
C ALA A 25 -4.99 2.74 29.09
N GLY A 26 -4.91 3.21 30.35
CA GLY A 26 -6.10 3.67 31.07
C GLY A 26 -6.76 4.86 30.35
N LEU A 27 -8.08 4.87 30.31
CA LEU A 27 -8.84 5.92 29.64
C LEU A 27 -8.91 7.19 30.50
N PRO A 28 -8.97 8.39 29.89
CA PRO A 28 -9.24 9.61 30.63
C PRO A 28 -10.64 9.58 31.24
N PHE A 29 -10.83 10.37 32.30
CA PHE A 29 -12.11 10.45 33.02
C PHE A 29 -13.29 10.79 32.10
N SER A 30 -13.08 11.67 31.12
CA SER A 30 -14.10 12.03 30.12
C SER A 30 -14.54 10.86 29.24
N ALA A 31 -13.63 9.95 28.88
CA ALA A 31 -13.98 8.75 28.11
C ALA A 31 -14.66 7.69 28.99
N SER A 32 -14.41 7.72 30.31
CA SER A 32 -14.98 6.76 31.27
C SER A 32 -16.39 7.12 31.71
N LEU A 33 -16.70 8.43 31.84
CA LEU A 33 -18.05 8.91 32.18
C LEU A 33 -18.93 9.18 30.95
N GLY A 34 -18.32 9.23 29.76
CA GLY A 34 -18.96 9.70 28.55
C GLY A 34 -19.08 11.23 28.51
N THR A 35 -19.58 11.75 27.39
CA THR A 35 -19.65 13.19 27.12
C THR A 35 -21.07 13.64 26.77
N ASN A 36 -21.31 14.95 26.82
CA ASN A 36 -22.56 15.53 26.32
C ASN A 36 -22.66 15.43 24.79
N ILE A 37 -23.86 15.56 24.25
CA ILE A 37 -24.08 15.67 22.81
C ILE A 37 -23.52 17.02 22.33
N SER A 38 -22.42 16.97 21.58
CA SER A 38 -21.76 18.14 21.02
C SER A 38 -22.54 18.70 19.82
N THR A 39 -22.46 20.02 19.62
CA THR A 39 -23.04 20.71 18.47
C THR A 39 -22.20 20.57 17.20
N GLY A 40 -20.97 20.04 17.30
CA GLY A 40 -20.03 19.91 16.17
C GLY A 40 -19.56 21.25 15.57
N ARG A 41 -19.86 22.39 16.21
CA ARG A 41 -19.46 23.75 15.80
C ARG A 41 -18.18 24.24 16.50
N GLY A 42 -17.50 23.38 17.25
CA GLY A 42 -16.30 23.74 18.01
C GLY A 42 -16.61 24.77 19.10
N SER A 43 -15.64 25.64 19.39
CA SER A 43 -15.75 26.66 20.45
C SER A 43 -16.69 27.83 20.13
N GLU A 44 -17.34 27.82 18.96
CA GLU A 44 -18.40 28.80 18.63
C GLU A 44 -19.71 28.52 19.39
N ALA A 45 -19.84 27.32 19.98
CA ALA A 45 -20.94 26.97 20.86
C ALA A 45 -20.49 27.01 22.31
N ASP A 46 -21.30 27.63 23.17
CA ASP A 46 -21.08 27.58 24.61
C ASP A 46 -21.17 26.14 25.12
N VAL A 47 -20.26 25.79 26.05
CA VAL A 47 -20.31 24.50 26.74
C VAL A 47 -21.58 24.48 27.59
N ALA A 48 -22.53 23.63 27.21
CA ALA A 48 -23.79 23.51 27.89
C ALA A 48 -23.77 22.44 28.99
N GLU A 49 -24.46 22.73 30.08
CA GLU A 49 -24.80 21.72 31.09
C GLU A 49 -25.61 20.57 30.45
N PRO A 50 -25.46 19.33 30.98
CA PRO A 50 -26.24 18.19 30.52
C PRO A 50 -27.74 18.38 30.74
N ILE A 51 -28.56 17.76 29.89
CA ILE A 51 -30.01 17.68 30.11
C ILE A 51 -30.32 17.01 31.45
N GLN A 52 -31.44 17.40 32.06
CA GLN A 52 -31.78 16.97 33.42
C GLN A 52 -31.89 15.44 33.52
N GLU A 53 -32.39 14.79 32.47
CA GLU A 53 -32.52 13.34 32.40
C GLU A 53 -31.15 12.63 32.49
N ALA A 54 -30.09 13.22 31.91
CA ALA A 54 -28.72 12.74 32.02
C ALA A 54 -28.16 12.92 33.45
N VAL A 55 -28.43 14.08 34.06
CA VAL A 55 -28.07 14.37 35.46
C VAL A 55 -28.75 13.38 36.42
N ASP A 56 -30.05 13.17 36.25
CA ASP A 56 -30.87 12.30 37.11
C ASP A 56 -30.47 10.82 36.98
N ARG A 57 -30.17 10.38 35.75
CA ARG A 57 -29.72 9.02 35.46
C ARG A 57 -28.25 8.80 35.83
N LYS A 58 -27.47 9.87 36.06
CA LYS A 58 -26.02 9.85 36.26
C LYS A 58 -25.28 9.15 35.11
N VAL A 59 -25.77 9.36 33.89
CA VAL A 59 -25.23 8.81 32.64
C VAL A 59 -25.09 9.98 31.66
N SER A 60 -24.01 10.02 30.88
CA SER A 60 -23.80 11.08 29.90
C SER A 60 -24.89 11.09 28.83
N GLU A 61 -25.09 12.24 28.17
CA GLU A 61 -26.09 12.35 27.11
C GLU A 61 -25.76 11.44 25.91
N LEU A 62 -24.47 11.31 25.58
CA LEU A 62 -24.05 10.47 24.46
C LEU A 62 -24.27 8.98 24.77
N ASP A 63 -24.01 8.55 26.00
CA ASP A 63 -24.26 7.17 26.42
C ASP A 63 -25.76 6.86 26.48
N LEU A 64 -26.60 7.81 26.92
CA LEU A 64 -28.05 7.64 26.85
C LEU A 64 -28.50 7.51 25.39
N ALA A 65 -27.98 8.33 24.47
CA ALA A 65 -28.35 8.26 23.06
C ALA A 65 -27.85 6.98 22.38
N ALA A 66 -26.73 6.42 22.82
CA ALA A 66 -26.12 5.24 22.22
C ALA A 66 -26.65 3.92 22.78
N TYR A 67 -26.98 3.88 24.08
CA TYR A 67 -27.19 2.62 24.81
C TYR A 67 -28.51 2.55 25.58
N ASP A 68 -29.22 3.67 25.78
CA ASP A 68 -30.54 3.59 26.40
C ASP A 68 -31.52 2.90 25.45
N LYS A 69 -32.45 2.14 26.04
CA LYS A 69 -33.43 1.36 25.28
C LYS A 69 -34.50 2.23 24.63
N ASP A 70 -34.74 3.42 25.20
CA ASP A 70 -35.80 4.33 24.79
C ASP A 70 -35.18 5.48 23.99
N ASP A 71 -35.82 5.84 22.88
CA ASP A 71 -35.45 7.06 22.15
C ASP A 71 -35.65 8.30 23.03
N PHE A 72 -34.89 9.35 22.72
CA PHE A 72 -35.01 10.62 23.44
C PHE A 72 -36.42 11.18 23.30
N THR A 73 -36.98 11.58 24.44
CA THR A 73 -38.31 12.19 24.46
C THR A 73 -38.31 13.53 23.75
N GLN A 74 -39.48 13.99 23.29
CA GLN A 74 -39.60 15.28 22.59
C GLN A 74 -39.00 16.47 23.38
N PRO A 75 -39.15 16.58 24.72
CA PRO A 75 -38.46 17.61 25.50
C PRO A 75 -36.92 17.52 25.46
N MET A 76 -36.36 16.31 25.48
CA MET A 76 -34.91 16.08 25.38
C MET A 76 -34.41 16.49 24.00
N ILE A 77 -35.11 16.09 22.93
CA ILE A 77 -34.81 16.49 21.55
C ILE A 77 -34.88 18.03 21.42
N LYS A 78 -35.91 18.68 21.99
CA LYS A 78 -36.05 20.14 21.97
C LYS A 78 -34.83 20.83 22.61
N LYS A 79 -34.33 20.33 23.74
CA LYS A 79 -33.13 20.88 24.41
C LYS A 79 -31.87 20.77 23.54
N ILE A 80 -31.65 19.61 22.91
CA ILE A 80 -30.52 19.41 21.98
C ILE A 80 -30.63 20.35 20.77
N MET A 81 -31.83 20.42 20.18
CA MET A 81 -32.11 21.28 19.02
C MET A 81 -31.91 22.76 19.35
N SER A 82 -32.24 23.20 20.57
CA SER A 82 -31.99 24.57 21.03
C SER A 82 -30.51 24.87 21.12
N ARG A 83 -29.70 23.96 21.70
CA ARG A 83 -28.24 24.12 21.80
C ARG A 83 -27.60 24.24 20.42
N LEU A 84 -28.05 23.41 19.47
CA LEU A 84 -27.60 23.51 18.09
C LEU A 84 -28.04 24.82 17.44
N PHE A 85 -29.29 25.24 17.59
CA PHE A 85 -29.80 26.49 17.02
C PHE A 85 -28.98 27.70 17.52
N SER A 86 -28.70 27.77 18.82
CA SER A 86 -27.86 28.81 19.42
C SER A 86 -26.43 28.78 18.89
N ALA A 87 -25.88 27.62 18.53
CA ALA A 87 -24.55 27.52 17.93
C ALA A 87 -24.45 28.13 16.52
N PHE A 88 -25.58 28.40 15.86
CA PHE A 88 -25.63 29.17 14.60
C PHE A 88 -25.90 30.65 14.83
N ASP A 89 -26.30 31.05 16.05
CA ASP A 89 -26.49 32.43 16.48
C ASP A 89 -25.22 32.96 17.17
N VAL A 90 -24.13 33.02 16.40
CA VAL A 90 -22.79 33.40 16.86
C VAL A 90 -22.70 34.82 17.43
N THR A 91 -23.69 35.66 17.13
CA THR A 91 -23.81 37.04 17.62
C THR A 91 -24.80 37.19 18.79
N HIS A 92 -25.36 36.08 19.28
CA HIS A 92 -26.32 36.03 20.39
C HIS A 92 -27.51 36.99 20.22
N LEU A 93 -28.07 37.07 19.02
CA LEU A 93 -29.21 37.93 18.69
C LEU A 93 -30.55 37.35 19.19
N GLY A 94 -30.58 36.05 19.52
CA GLY A 94 -31.76 35.29 19.92
C GLY A 94 -32.61 34.81 18.74
N TYR A 95 -32.13 35.00 17.50
CA TYR A 95 -32.81 34.60 16.27
C TYR A 95 -31.80 34.32 15.15
N LEU A 96 -32.26 33.61 14.12
CA LEU A 96 -31.54 33.39 12.87
C LEU A 96 -32.27 34.04 11.70
N THR A 97 -31.51 34.42 10.68
CA THR A 97 -32.09 34.78 9.38
C THR A 97 -32.60 33.52 8.67
N PRO A 98 -33.55 33.62 7.73
CA PRO A 98 -34.09 32.44 7.04
C PRO A 98 -33.03 31.65 6.26
N ASP A 99 -31.98 32.31 5.77
CA ASP A 99 -30.85 31.66 5.11
C ASP A 99 -30.03 30.82 6.10
N LYS A 100 -29.84 31.31 7.33
CA LYS A 100 -29.20 30.52 8.40
C LYS A 100 -30.05 29.37 8.88
N VAL A 101 -31.37 29.50 8.87
CA VAL A 101 -32.29 28.38 9.16
C VAL A 101 -32.16 27.26 8.13
N GLU A 102 -31.97 27.61 6.85
CA GLU A 102 -31.69 26.63 5.80
C GLU A 102 -30.37 25.87 6.05
N GLU A 103 -29.31 26.57 6.47
CA GLU A 103 -28.05 25.93 6.89
C GLU A 103 -28.24 24.98 8.06
N VAL A 104 -29.03 25.36 9.08
CA VAL A 104 -29.36 24.50 10.24
C VAL A 104 -30.11 23.25 9.81
N CYS A 105 -31.11 23.38 8.92
CA CYS A 105 -31.85 22.23 8.39
C CYS A 105 -30.94 21.25 7.66
N ARG A 106 -30.03 21.74 6.81
CA ARG A 106 -29.04 20.91 6.12
C ARG A 106 -28.08 20.24 7.11
N TYR A 107 -27.63 20.97 8.14
CA TYR A 107 -26.76 20.43 9.19
C TYR A 107 -27.41 19.30 9.99
N LEU A 108 -28.72 19.42 10.27
CA LEU A 108 -29.54 18.37 10.90
C LEU A 108 -29.85 17.17 9.99
N GLY A 109 -29.29 17.13 8.78
CA GLY A 109 -29.49 16.04 7.82
C GLY A 109 -30.82 16.12 7.04
N ARG A 110 -31.56 17.22 7.15
CA ARG A 110 -32.73 17.48 6.30
C ARG A 110 -32.27 18.23 5.05
N ASN A 111 -31.97 17.49 3.98
CA ASN A 111 -31.70 18.06 2.67
C ASN A 111 -33.00 18.62 2.07
N MET A 112 -33.14 19.94 2.07
CA MET A 112 -34.30 20.65 1.54
C MET A 112 -34.11 20.95 0.05
N SER A 113 -35.14 20.75 -0.78
CA SER A 113 -35.14 21.27 -2.15
C SER A 113 -35.42 22.78 -2.17
N ASP A 114 -35.12 23.47 -3.26
CA ASP A 114 -35.45 24.90 -3.41
C ASP A 114 -36.95 25.19 -3.15
N GLY A 115 -37.82 24.24 -3.52
CA GLY A 115 -39.25 24.30 -3.23
C GLY A 115 -39.54 24.22 -1.73
N ASP A 116 -38.90 23.30 -1.01
CA ASP A 116 -39.06 23.14 0.44
C ASP A 116 -38.50 24.35 1.20
N VAL A 117 -37.37 24.91 0.75
CA VAL A 117 -36.78 26.12 1.33
C VAL A 117 -37.73 27.30 1.15
N LYS A 118 -38.29 27.47 -0.04
CA LYS A 118 -39.27 28.53 -0.31
C LYS A 118 -40.54 28.36 0.51
N ALA A 119 -41.05 27.13 0.66
CA ALA A 119 -42.19 26.81 1.49
C ALA A 119 -41.91 27.12 2.97
N MET A 120 -40.77 26.67 3.50
CA MET A 120 -40.31 26.99 4.86
C MET A 120 -40.22 28.50 5.08
N LYS A 121 -39.58 29.24 4.18
CA LYS A 121 -39.45 30.71 4.29
C LYS A 121 -40.82 31.41 4.28
N ALA A 122 -41.80 30.87 3.58
CA ALA A 122 -43.17 31.41 3.54
C ALA A 122 -44.01 31.01 4.76
N GLU A 123 -43.80 29.82 5.31
CA GLU A 123 -44.53 29.30 6.49
C GLU A 123 -43.99 29.90 7.79
N ILE A 124 -42.66 30.01 7.90
CA ILE A 124 -41.98 30.76 8.95
C ILE A 124 -42.06 32.26 8.57
N ASN A 125 -43.28 32.80 8.47
CA ASN A 125 -43.51 34.20 8.17
C ASN A 125 -42.79 35.11 9.19
N ALA A 126 -41.61 35.59 8.83
CA ALA A 126 -40.87 36.58 9.59
C ALA A 126 -41.13 37.96 8.97
N ILE A 127 -42.10 38.69 9.54
CA ILE A 127 -42.42 40.08 9.16
C ILE A 127 -41.17 40.99 9.23
N ASP A 128 -40.20 40.62 10.07
CA ASP A 128 -38.93 41.29 10.34
C ASP A 128 -37.69 40.51 9.88
N GLY A 129 -37.85 39.34 9.26
CA GLY A 129 -36.73 38.46 8.88
C GLY A 129 -36.07 37.71 10.05
N HIS A 130 -36.66 37.72 11.25
CA HIS A 130 -36.11 37.07 12.44
C HIS A 130 -36.85 35.76 12.79
N VAL A 131 -36.14 34.64 12.70
CA VAL A 131 -36.63 33.31 13.09
C VAL A 131 -36.08 32.98 14.47
N THR A 132 -36.93 32.94 15.49
CA THR A 132 -36.52 32.50 16.85
C THR A 132 -36.53 30.97 16.93
N PHE A 133 -35.84 30.40 17.94
CA PHE A 133 -35.82 28.95 18.15
C PHE A 133 -37.24 28.36 18.29
N GLU A 134 -38.14 29.03 19.02
CA GLU A 134 -39.52 28.53 19.21
C GLU A 134 -40.30 28.49 17.88
N LYS A 135 -40.13 29.47 17.00
CA LYS A 135 -40.72 29.45 15.66
C LYS A 135 -40.16 28.30 14.82
N PHE A 136 -38.83 28.13 14.85
CA PHE A 136 -38.15 27.04 14.14
C PHE A 136 -38.60 25.66 14.65
N TRP A 137 -38.65 25.46 15.97
CA TRP A 137 -39.07 24.21 16.60
C TRP A 137 -40.52 23.84 16.29
N ALA A 138 -41.44 24.83 16.35
CA ALA A 138 -42.84 24.62 16.00
C ALA A 138 -42.99 24.17 14.55
N TRP A 139 -42.29 24.83 13.62
CA TRP A 139 -42.25 24.45 12.20
C TRP A 139 -41.64 23.06 11.98
N TRP A 140 -40.51 22.77 12.64
CA TRP A 140 -39.83 21.47 12.53
C TRP A 140 -40.72 20.30 12.94
N CYS A 141 -41.49 20.47 14.02
CA CYS A 141 -42.41 19.46 14.52
C CYS A 141 -43.65 19.29 13.64
N SER A 142 -44.16 20.35 13.00
CA SER A 142 -45.35 20.28 12.13
C SER A 142 -45.06 19.74 10.73
N HIS A 143 -43.79 19.71 10.32
CA HIS A 143 -43.36 19.23 9.00
C HIS A 143 -42.41 18.04 9.11
N PRO A 144 -42.85 16.85 9.56
CA PRO A 144 -42.01 15.66 9.51
C PRO A 144 -41.76 15.27 8.06
N VAL A 145 -40.50 15.37 7.61
CA VAL A 145 -40.10 14.88 6.30
C VAL A 145 -39.68 13.43 6.46
N HIS A 146 -40.38 12.50 5.83
CA HIS A 146 -39.85 11.15 5.65
C HIS A 146 -38.59 11.26 4.80
N SER A 147 -37.42 11.05 5.42
CA SER A 147 -36.12 11.06 4.76
C SER A 147 -35.96 9.83 3.86
N ARG A 148 -36.70 9.82 2.76
CA ARG A 148 -36.34 9.07 1.56
C ARG A 148 -35.66 10.07 0.66
N THR A 149 -34.33 10.05 0.63
CA THR A 149 -33.53 10.87 -0.28
C THR A 149 -34.02 10.63 -1.72
N LYS A 150 -34.67 11.65 -2.32
CA LYS A 150 -35.33 11.54 -3.65
C LYS A 150 -34.37 11.81 -4.81
N CYS A 151 -33.20 12.37 -4.53
CA CYS A 151 -32.16 12.70 -5.52
C CYS A 151 -30.80 12.15 -5.06
N PHE A 152 -30.03 11.59 -6.00
CA PHE A 152 -28.68 11.11 -5.73
C PHE A 152 -27.67 12.11 -6.27
N SER A 153 -26.63 12.41 -5.51
CA SER A 153 -25.50 13.18 -6.01
C SER A 153 -24.78 12.37 -7.07
N MET A 154 -24.71 12.89 -8.30
CA MET A 154 -23.88 12.36 -9.37
C MET A 154 -22.48 12.99 -9.39
N VAL A 155 -22.11 13.75 -8.36
CA VAL A 155 -20.78 14.37 -8.28
C VAL A 155 -19.73 13.28 -8.23
N SER A 156 -18.90 13.25 -9.27
CA SER A 156 -17.77 12.34 -9.45
C SER A 156 -16.59 13.15 -9.97
N ALA A 157 -15.38 12.70 -9.69
CA ALA A 157 -14.17 13.30 -10.26
C ALA A 157 -13.96 12.90 -11.73
N ASP A 158 -14.67 11.86 -12.20
CA ASP A 158 -14.62 11.31 -13.56
C ASP A 158 -13.20 11.24 -14.14
N PHE A 159 -12.44 10.26 -13.65
CA PHE A 159 -11.12 9.93 -14.21
C PHE A 159 -11.26 8.85 -15.29
N SER A 160 -11.11 9.22 -16.57
CA SER A 160 -10.95 8.23 -17.63
C SER A 160 -9.56 7.60 -17.53
N MET A 161 -9.51 6.29 -17.30
CA MET A 161 -8.26 5.52 -17.29
C MET A 161 -8.40 4.32 -18.22
N PRO A 162 -8.49 4.52 -19.55
CA PRO A 162 -8.57 3.41 -20.47
C PRO A 162 -7.23 2.68 -20.54
N TYR A 163 -7.21 1.41 -20.15
CA TYR A 163 -6.10 0.50 -20.36
C TYR A 163 -6.66 -0.90 -20.66
N HIS A 164 -5.94 -1.68 -21.45
CA HIS A 164 -6.29 -3.08 -21.67
C HIS A 164 -5.50 -3.95 -20.68
N GLN A 165 -6.20 -4.72 -19.86
CA GLN A 165 -5.55 -5.66 -18.96
C GLN A 165 -4.84 -6.76 -19.76
N GLN A 166 -3.61 -7.07 -19.38
CA GLN A 166 -2.79 -8.10 -20.01
C GLN A 166 -2.65 -9.29 -19.07
N GLN A 167 -3.01 -10.49 -19.53
CA GLN A 167 -2.75 -11.74 -18.84
C GLN A 167 -1.41 -12.32 -19.31
N LEU A 168 -0.47 -12.53 -18.38
CA LEU A 168 0.76 -13.25 -18.69
C LEU A 168 0.45 -14.73 -18.94
N VAL A 169 0.91 -15.25 -20.07
CA VAL A 169 0.81 -16.64 -20.48
C VAL A 169 2.22 -17.18 -20.71
N VAL A 170 2.47 -18.40 -20.22
CA VAL A 170 3.79 -19.04 -20.26
C VAL A 170 3.67 -20.38 -20.97
N HIS A 171 4.52 -20.62 -21.97
CA HIS A 171 4.56 -21.87 -22.73
C HIS A 171 5.95 -22.48 -22.71
N GLU A 172 6.05 -23.75 -22.36
CA GLU A 172 7.27 -24.54 -22.54
C GLU A 172 7.35 -25.04 -23.99
N LYS A 173 8.56 -25.01 -24.57
CA LYS A 173 8.85 -25.52 -25.91
C LYS A 173 10.12 -26.36 -25.87
N GLY A 174 10.16 -27.43 -26.64
CA GLY A 174 11.29 -28.36 -26.68
C GLY A 174 11.29 -29.32 -25.49
N GLU A 175 12.41 -29.99 -25.29
CA GLU A 175 12.58 -31.05 -24.29
C GLU A 175 13.55 -30.60 -23.20
N MET A 176 13.10 -30.58 -21.94
CA MET A 176 13.94 -30.26 -20.78
C MET A 176 15.16 -31.19 -20.73
N TYR A 177 16.31 -30.67 -20.28
CA TYR A 177 17.64 -31.32 -20.35
C TYR A 177 18.24 -31.42 -21.76
N THR A 178 17.69 -30.68 -22.73
CA THR A 178 18.27 -30.56 -24.07
C THR A 178 18.45 -29.09 -24.48
N PRO A 179 19.29 -28.78 -25.48
CA PRO A 179 19.43 -27.42 -26.00
C PRO A 179 18.14 -26.80 -26.55
N SER A 180 17.11 -27.61 -26.83
CA SER A 180 15.84 -27.14 -27.41
C SER A 180 14.88 -26.53 -26.39
N TYR A 181 15.09 -26.77 -25.09
CA TYR A 181 14.18 -26.32 -24.05
C TYR A 181 14.15 -24.79 -23.96
N ARG A 182 12.96 -24.21 -24.07
CA ARG A 182 12.69 -22.78 -23.88
C ARG A 182 11.40 -22.58 -23.12
N VAL A 183 11.36 -21.56 -22.26
CA VAL A 183 10.12 -21.04 -21.68
C VAL A 183 9.82 -19.69 -22.33
N LEU A 184 8.72 -19.65 -23.08
CA LEU A 184 8.26 -18.50 -23.86
C LEU A 184 7.17 -17.75 -23.10
N TYR A 185 7.14 -16.42 -23.25
CA TYR A 185 6.20 -15.53 -22.56
C TYR A 185 5.33 -14.79 -23.56
N PHE A 186 4.05 -14.64 -23.21
CA PHE A 186 3.06 -13.93 -24.02
C PHE A 186 2.19 -13.05 -23.13
N PHE A 187 1.75 -11.92 -23.68
CA PHE A 187 0.62 -11.18 -23.14
C PHE A 187 -0.62 -11.50 -23.96
N ARG A 188 -1.67 -11.97 -23.28
CA ARG A 188 -3.02 -12.03 -23.82
C ARG A 188 -3.76 -10.77 -23.38
N ASP A 189 -4.10 -9.94 -24.34
CA ASP A 189 -4.93 -8.76 -24.12
C ASP A 189 -6.36 -9.24 -23.79
N LEU A 190 -6.86 -8.89 -22.61
CA LEU A 190 -8.16 -9.40 -22.13
C LEU A 190 -9.37 -8.74 -22.81
N GLU A 191 -9.20 -7.56 -23.39
CA GLU A 191 -10.28 -6.86 -24.11
C GLU A 191 -10.44 -7.41 -25.53
N THR A 192 -9.33 -7.74 -26.19
CA THR A 192 -9.32 -8.19 -27.60
C THR A 192 -9.12 -9.70 -27.77
N GLY A 193 -8.65 -10.40 -26.74
CA GLY A 193 -8.28 -11.80 -26.76
C GLY A 193 -7.00 -12.13 -27.55
N ARG A 194 -6.29 -11.13 -28.10
CA ARG A 194 -5.11 -11.34 -28.92
C ARG A 194 -3.88 -11.63 -28.07
N GLU A 195 -3.08 -12.60 -28.51
CA GLU A 195 -1.79 -12.92 -27.89
C GLU A 195 -0.62 -12.29 -28.66
N ARG A 196 0.33 -11.72 -27.93
CA ARG A 196 1.59 -11.20 -28.44
C ARG A 196 2.73 -11.79 -27.62
N GLN A 197 3.76 -12.32 -28.30
CA GLN A 197 4.98 -12.75 -27.60
C GLN A 197 5.69 -11.55 -26.99
N VAL A 198 6.20 -11.73 -25.79
CA VAL A 198 6.87 -10.69 -25.00
C VAL A 198 8.17 -11.21 -24.41
N SER A 199 9.06 -10.28 -24.04
CA SER A 199 10.26 -10.58 -23.28
C SER A 199 9.96 -10.59 -21.79
N PRO A 200 10.32 -11.67 -21.05
CA PRO A 200 10.21 -11.68 -19.60
C PRO A 200 11.10 -10.62 -18.98
N TRP A 201 12.25 -10.30 -19.59
CA TRP A 201 13.17 -9.30 -19.09
C TRP A 201 12.65 -7.88 -19.31
N HIS A 202 12.03 -7.58 -20.46
CA HIS A 202 11.74 -6.20 -20.83
C HIS A 202 10.27 -5.79 -20.68
N ASP A 203 9.32 -6.68 -20.94
CA ASP A 203 7.89 -6.35 -20.97
C ASP A 203 7.18 -6.60 -19.64
N ILE A 204 7.69 -7.51 -18.80
CA ILE A 204 7.13 -7.72 -17.46
C ILE A 204 7.52 -6.52 -16.58
N PRO A 205 6.56 -5.79 -15.98
CA PRO A 205 6.90 -4.63 -15.17
C PRO A 205 7.70 -5.03 -13.93
N LEU A 206 8.78 -4.33 -13.62
CA LEU A 206 9.52 -4.50 -12.36
C LEU A 206 8.61 -4.24 -11.16
N TYR A 207 7.96 -3.07 -11.13
CA TYR A 207 7.07 -2.66 -10.05
C TYR A 207 5.63 -3.05 -10.34
N VAL A 208 4.98 -3.73 -9.39
CA VAL A 208 3.55 -4.06 -9.47
C VAL A 208 2.75 -2.95 -8.81
N ARG A 209 2.15 -2.08 -9.64
CA ARG A 209 1.40 -0.91 -9.19
C ARG A 209 -0.09 -1.07 -9.46
N ASP A 210 -0.92 -0.86 -8.44
CA ASP A 210 -2.38 -0.80 -8.58
C ASP A 210 -2.74 0.54 -9.24
N LEU A 211 -3.60 0.53 -10.27
CA LEU A 211 -4.00 1.75 -10.99
C LEU A 211 -4.59 2.81 -10.04
N VAL A 212 -5.46 2.35 -9.14
CA VAL A 212 -5.98 3.13 -8.01
C VAL A 212 -5.56 2.43 -6.74
N ARG A 213 -4.50 2.93 -6.11
CA ARG A 213 -3.95 2.34 -4.90
C ARG A 213 -4.84 2.65 -3.69
N THR A 214 -5.48 1.62 -3.15
CA THR A 214 -6.38 1.73 -1.97
C THR A 214 -5.71 1.44 -0.63
N LYS A 215 -4.49 0.89 -0.64
CA LYS A 215 -3.69 0.75 0.58
C LYS A 215 -3.34 2.14 1.15
N PRO A 216 -3.23 2.27 2.48
CA PRO A 216 -2.90 3.56 3.10
C PRO A 216 -1.67 4.20 2.49
N GLU A 217 -1.72 5.49 2.19
CA GLU A 217 -0.60 6.27 1.63
C GLU A 217 0.64 6.23 2.54
N ALA A 218 0.45 6.13 3.86
CA ALA A 218 1.52 6.01 4.84
C ALA A 218 2.29 4.68 4.74
N THR A 219 1.71 3.64 4.11
CA THR A 219 2.42 2.38 3.86
C THR A 219 3.24 2.53 2.58
N PRO A 220 4.57 2.35 2.57
CA PRO A 220 5.37 2.42 1.34
C PRO A 220 5.02 1.29 0.36
N MET A 221 5.27 1.49 -0.92
CA MET A 221 5.14 0.43 -1.93
C MET A 221 6.33 -0.52 -1.84
N ASN A 222 6.06 -1.83 -1.82
CA ASN A 222 7.09 -2.87 -1.88
C ASN A 222 6.46 -4.13 -2.48
N ARG A 223 6.29 -4.10 -3.81
CA ARG A 223 5.72 -5.20 -4.60
C ARG A 223 6.39 -5.22 -5.97
N TYR A 224 7.18 -6.26 -6.19
CA TYR A 224 8.01 -6.45 -7.38
C TYR A 224 7.61 -7.75 -8.07
N ASN A 225 7.75 -7.85 -9.39
CA ASN A 225 7.66 -9.14 -10.08
C ASN A 225 9.00 -9.87 -9.98
N PHE A 226 8.99 -11.12 -9.56
CA PHE A 226 10.14 -12.02 -9.55
C PHE A 226 9.95 -13.10 -10.61
N ILE A 227 11.00 -13.43 -11.36
CA ILE A 227 11.00 -14.48 -12.37
C ILE A 227 11.84 -15.63 -11.85
N CYS A 228 11.22 -16.76 -11.56
CA CYS A 228 11.94 -17.94 -11.10
C CYS A 228 12.70 -18.59 -12.26
N GLU A 229 13.99 -18.81 -12.09
CA GLU A 229 14.82 -19.55 -13.04
C GLU A 229 15.13 -20.94 -12.50
N ILE A 230 15.57 -21.02 -11.24
CA ILE A 230 15.92 -22.28 -10.58
C ILE A 230 14.95 -22.50 -9.41
N PRO A 231 13.99 -23.43 -9.56
CA PRO A 231 13.07 -23.81 -8.50
C PRO A 231 13.75 -24.21 -7.20
N LYS A 232 13.12 -23.87 -6.08
CA LYS A 232 13.47 -24.37 -4.74
C LYS A 232 13.69 -25.89 -4.75
N TRP A 233 14.73 -26.37 -4.09
CA TRP A 233 15.12 -27.79 -4.03
C TRP A 233 15.49 -28.43 -5.38
N THR A 234 15.98 -27.63 -6.32
CA THR A 234 16.54 -28.15 -7.57
C THR A 234 17.93 -27.57 -7.81
N ARG A 235 18.69 -28.20 -8.72
CA ARG A 235 20.07 -27.79 -9.04
C ARG A 235 20.35 -27.61 -10.52
N ALA A 236 19.36 -27.84 -11.38
CA ALA A 236 19.50 -27.62 -12.82
C ALA A 236 19.51 -26.12 -13.10
N LYS A 237 20.49 -25.66 -13.87
CA LYS A 237 20.64 -24.23 -14.17
C LYS A 237 19.77 -23.83 -15.34
N PHE A 238 18.93 -22.82 -15.13
CA PHE A 238 18.17 -22.12 -16.15
C PHE A 238 18.49 -20.63 -16.03
N GLU A 239 18.33 -19.91 -17.13
CA GLU A 239 18.61 -18.47 -17.19
C GLU A 239 17.74 -17.81 -18.26
N ILE A 240 17.39 -16.54 -18.05
CA ILE A 240 16.91 -15.66 -19.11
C ILE A 240 17.98 -15.59 -20.20
N ALA A 241 17.62 -15.93 -21.43
CA ALA A 241 18.54 -15.83 -22.56
C ALA A 241 18.67 -14.36 -23.01
N THR A 242 19.48 -13.57 -22.31
CA THR A 242 19.68 -12.14 -22.57
C THR A 242 20.16 -11.83 -23.98
N GLY A 243 20.83 -12.76 -24.66
CA GLY A 243 21.24 -12.64 -26.07
C GLY A 243 20.27 -13.22 -27.12
N GLU A 244 19.13 -13.81 -26.72
CA GLU A 244 18.12 -14.34 -27.66
C GLU A 244 16.93 -13.38 -27.78
N SER A 245 16.35 -13.27 -28.98
CA SER A 245 15.18 -12.43 -29.21
C SER A 245 13.98 -12.89 -28.37
N PHE A 246 13.26 -11.93 -27.79
CA PHE A 246 12.23 -12.13 -26.75
C PHE A 246 12.73 -12.75 -25.44
N ASN A 247 14.04 -12.86 -25.24
CA ASN A 247 14.72 -13.30 -24.02
C ASN A 247 14.03 -14.47 -23.29
N PRO A 248 13.68 -15.58 -23.97
CA PRO A 248 13.05 -16.72 -23.31
C PRO A 248 13.98 -17.30 -22.24
N ILE A 249 13.44 -18.03 -21.26
CA ILE A 249 14.32 -18.82 -20.39
C ILE A 249 14.82 -20.02 -21.18
N LYS A 250 16.11 -20.32 -21.06
CA LYS A 250 16.75 -21.52 -21.59
C LYS A 250 17.41 -22.29 -20.45
N GLN A 251 17.78 -23.53 -20.72
CA GLN A 251 18.66 -24.28 -19.83
C GLN A 251 20.12 -23.96 -20.14
N ASP A 252 20.96 -23.81 -19.12
CA ASP A 252 22.40 -23.68 -19.30
C ASP A 252 22.96 -25.03 -19.79
N ILE A 253 23.29 -25.09 -21.08
CA ILE A 253 23.90 -26.25 -21.74
C ILE A 253 25.30 -25.86 -22.21
N LYS A 254 26.32 -26.61 -21.76
CA LYS A 254 27.70 -26.45 -22.24
C LYS A 254 28.16 -27.75 -22.88
N ASN A 255 28.64 -27.65 -24.13
CA ASN A 255 29.08 -28.81 -24.94
C ASN A 255 28.02 -29.93 -25.04
N GLY A 256 26.74 -29.55 -25.16
CA GLY A 256 25.61 -30.49 -25.26
C GLY A 256 25.18 -31.13 -23.92
N VAL A 257 25.82 -30.79 -22.80
CA VAL A 257 25.51 -31.33 -21.48
C VAL A 257 24.84 -30.26 -20.59
N PRO A 258 23.69 -30.56 -19.98
CA PRO A 258 23.05 -29.64 -19.03
C PRO A 258 23.92 -29.37 -17.81
N ARG A 259 24.00 -28.11 -17.40
CA ARG A 259 24.75 -27.71 -16.21
C ARG A 259 23.87 -27.78 -14.98
N PHE A 260 24.50 -28.20 -13.90
CA PHE A 260 23.90 -28.30 -12.58
C PHE A 260 24.86 -27.70 -11.56
N TYR A 261 24.32 -27.09 -10.50
CA TYR A 261 25.12 -26.82 -9.31
C TYR A 261 25.60 -28.15 -8.73
N LYS A 262 26.93 -28.30 -8.61
CA LYS A 262 27.54 -29.53 -8.05
C LYS A 262 27.58 -29.52 -6.53
N HIS A 263 27.59 -28.34 -5.92
CA HIS A 263 27.60 -28.17 -4.48
C HIS A 263 26.38 -28.82 -3.81
N GLY A 264 25.20 -28.60 -4.38
CA GLY A 264 23.94 -29.11 -3.88
C GLY A 264 22.78 -28.42 -4.57
N ASP A 265 21.57 -28.69 -4.07
CA ASP A 265 20.36 -28.00 -4.52
C ASP A 265 20.32 -26.56 -4.03
N MET A 266 19.73 -25.69 -4.85
CA MET A 266 19.32 -24.37 -4.41
C MET A 266 18.15 -24.53 -3.44
N MET A 267 18.27 -24.02 -2.21
CA MET A 267 17.29 -24.27 -1.15
C MET A 267 16.10 -23.30 -1.15
N TRP A 268 16.08 -22.33 -2.06
CA TRP A 268 15.07 -21.29 -2.22
C TRP A 268 14.72 -21.12 -3.70
N ASN A 269 13.65 -20.41 -4.03
CA ASN A 269 13.43 -20.08 -5.44
C ASN A 269 14.47 -19.03 -5.84
N TYR A 270 15.23 -19.30 -6.89
CA TYR A 270 16.27 -18.41 -7.39
C TYR A 270 15.90 -17.93 -8.80
N GLY A 271 16.21 -16.69 -9.11
CA GLY A 271 16.00 -16.10 -10.42
C GLY A 271 16.22 -14.60 -10.39
N ALA A 272 15.50 -13.85 -11.21
CA ALA A 272 15.84 -12.47 -11.51
C ALA A 272 14.67 -11.49 -11.36
N PHE A 273 15.00 -10.21 -11.24
CA PHE A 273 14.06 -9.10 -11.42
C PHE A 273 13.99 -8.63 -12.88
N PRO A 274 12.78 -8.53 -13.48
CA PRO A 274 12.65 -7.95 -14.81
C PRO A 274 13.01 -6.47 -14.80
N GLN A 275 13.34 -5.94 -15.97
CA GLN A 275 13.68 -4.54 -16.20
C GLN A 275 14.82 -4.03 -15.31
N THR A 276 15.77 -4.89 -14.94
CA THR A 276 17.00 -4.53 -14.24
C THR A 276 18.20 -4.96 -15.07
N TRP A 277 19.36 -4.34 -14.86
CA TRP A 277 20.59 -4.69 -15.55
C TRP A 277 21.81 -4.17 -14.79
N GLU A 278 22.67 -5.09 -14.34
CA GLU A 278 23.93 -4.81 -13.66
C GLU A 278 25.03 -4.49 -14.68
N SER A 279 25.11 -3.22 -15.08
CA SER A 279 26.02 -2.77 -16.14
C SER A 279 27.49 -3.03 -15.86
N THR A 280 28.21 -3.57 -16.84
CA THR A 280 29.68 -3.71 -16.80
C THR A 280 30.42 -2.37 -16.94
N GLU A 281 29.72 -1.28 -17.25
CA GLU A 281 30.28 0.06 -17.45
C GLU A 281 30.15 0.95 -16.21
N VAL A 282 29.34 0.53 -15.23
CA VAL A 282 29.13 1.27 -13.98
C VAL A 282 30.01 0.69 -12.88
N LEU A 283 30.68 1.57 -12.14
CA LEU A 283 31.50 1.20 -10.98
C LEU A 283 30.65 1.29 -9.70
N PHE A 284 30.54 0.19 -8.97
CA PHE A 284 29.88 0.12 -7.68
C PHE A 284 30.80 0.60 -6.54
N GLU A 285 30.22 0.86 -5.37
CA GLU A 285 30.94 1.31 -4.15
C GLU A 285 32.09 0.37 -3.74
N ALA A 286 31.94 -0.93 -4.00
CA ALA A 286 32.98 -1.93 -3.75
C ALA A 286 34.17 -1.87 -4.74
N GLY A 287 34.19 -0.92 -5.67
CA GLY A 287 35.26 -0.75 -6.65
C GLY A 287 35.26 -1.76 -7.79
N VAL A 288 34.13 -2.46 -8.00
CA VAL A 288 33.92 -3.46 -9.05
C VAL A 288 32.78 -3.05 -9.98
N THR A 289 32.72 -3.65 -11.17
CA THR A 289 31.67 -3.39 -12.18
C THR A 289 30.57 -4.44 -12.12
N GLY A 290 29.42 -4.24 -12.77
CA GLY A 290 28.36 -5.25 -12.84
C GLY A 290 28.74 -6.47 -13.71
N ASP A 291 27.95 -7.52 -13.59
CA ASP A 291 28.13 -8.82 -14.24
C ASP A 291 27.45 -8.96 -15.61
N ASN A 292 26.75 -7.91 -16.06
CA ASN A 292 26.00 -7.81 -17.32
C ASN A 292 24.63 -8.52 -17.34
N ASP A 293 24.10 -8.97 -16.20
CA ASP A 293 22.81 -9.67 -16.13
C ASP A 293 21.75 -8.87 -15.36
N PRO A 294 20.46 -9.26 -15.41
CA PRO A 294 19.45 -8.72 -14.52
C PRO A 294 19.79 -9.03 -13.05
N VAL A 295 19.30 -8.21 -12.11
CA VAL A 295 19.57 -8.42 -10.68
C VAL A 295 19.01 -9.75 -10.20
N ASP A 296 19.88 -10.54 -9.57
CA ASP A 296 19.55 -11.81 -8.96
C ASP A 296 18.76 -11.67 -7.66
N ALA A 297 17.86 -12.61 -7.43
CA ALA A 297 16.96 -12.64 -6.30
C ALA A 297 16.76 -14.06 -5.75
N VAL A 298 16.62 -14.12 -4.43
CA VAL A 298 16.38 -15.32 -3.62
C VAL A 298 15.04 -15.14 -2.92
N GLU A 299 14.02 -15.86 -3.38
CA GLU A 299 12.69 -15.85 -2.78
C GLU A 299 12.58 -16.94 -1.71
N ILE A 300 12.40 -16.52 -0.45
CA ILE A 300 12.62 -17.37 0.73
C ILE A 300 11.35 -18.06 1.26
N GLY A 301 10.22 -17.91 0.59
CA GLY A 301 8.96 -18.54 0.96
C GLY A 301 9.02 -20.06 0.96
N MET A 302 7.98 -20.66 1.53
CA MET A 302 7.91 -22.12 1.69
C MET A 302 7.54 -22.84 0.38
N THR A 303 6.91 -22.14 -0.56
CA THR A 303 6.35 -22.72 -1.79
C THR A 303 7.41 -22.79 -2.89
N GLN A 304 7.60 -23.97 -3.49
CA GLN A 304 8.41 -24.11 -4.70
C GLN A 304 7.69 -23.49 -5.91
N PHE A 305 8.40 -22.69 -6.70
CA PHE A 305 7.94 -22.18 -7.99
C PHE A 305 8.40 -23.07 -9.14
N LYS A 306 7.72 -22.98 -10.29
CA LYS A 306 8.17 -23.64 -11.53
C LYS A 306 9.21 -22.79 -12.26
N VAL A 307 9.99 -23.43 -13.14
CA VAL A 307 10.88 -22.71 -14.08
C VAL A 307 10.06 -21.71 -14.88
N GLY A 308 10.50 -20.46 -14.87
CA GLY A 308 9.86 -19.33 -15.52
C GLY A 308 8.58 -18.80 -14.89
N GLN A 309 8.16 -19.33 -13.75
CA GLN A 309 7.02 -18.79 -13.01
C GLN A 309 7.32 -17.36 -12.54
N VAL A 310 6.34 -16.47 -12.73
CA VAL A 310 6.41 -15.07 -12.27
C VAL A 310 5.51 -14.90 -11.06
N SER A 311 6.03 -14.26 -10.00
CA SER A 311 5.27 -14.01 -8.76
C SER A 311 5.54 -12.61 -8.23
N ALA A 312 4.51 -12.02 -7.62
CA ALA A 312 4.70 -10.79 -6.84
C ALA A 312 5.43 -11.10 -5.54
N VAL A 313 6.55 -10.41 -5.30
CA VAL A 313 7.39 -10.55 -4.10
C VAL A 313 7.55 -9.22 -3.38
N LYS A 314 7.95 -9.30 -2.11
CA LYS A 314 8.34 -8.20 -1.25
C LYS A 314 9.83 -8.28 -0.99
N VAL A 315 10.56 -7.20 -1.26
CA VAL A 315 11.99 -7.08 -1.00
C VAL A 315 12.22 -6.88 0.49
N LEU A 316 13.19 -7.61 1.04
CA LEU A 316 13.54 -7.59 2.47
C LEU A 316 14.96 -7.09 2.72
N GLY A 317 15.90 -7.36 1.81
CA GLY A 317 17.30 -6.97 1.94
C GLY A 317 18.14 -7.48 0.77
N VAL A 318 19.46 -7.34 0.84
CA VAL A 318 20.38 -7.76 -0.24
C VAL A 318 21.74 -8.18 0.31
N LEU A 319 22.35 -9.19 -0.32
CA LEU A 319 23.73 -9.62 -0.08
C LEU A 319 24.59 -9.24 -1.29
N GLY A 320 25.71 -8.55 -1.07
CA GLY A 320 26.65 -8.19 -2.14
C GLY A 320 27.76 -9.22 -2.27
N MET A 321 27.63 -10.14 -3.24
CA MET A 321 28.71 -11.05 -3.60
C MET A 321 29.61 -10.37 -4.64
N ILE A 322 30.92 -10.60 -4.55
CA ILE A 322 31.88 -10.21 -5.59
C ILE A 322 32.35 -11.49 -6.25
N ASP A 323 31.95 -11.68 -7.50
CA ASP A 323 32.29 -12.86 -8.29
C ASP A 323 33.21 -12.50 -9.46
N GLU A 324 34.41 -13.07 -9.50
CA GLU A 324 35.40 -12.83 -10.57
C GLU A 324 35.65 -11.33 -10.85
N GLY A 325 35.59 -10.50 -9.81
CA GLY A 325 35.77 -9.04 -9.90
C GLY A 325 34.54 -8.27 -10.37
N LYS A 326 33.37 -8.91 -10.38
CA LYS A 326 32.06 -8.32 -10.69
C LYS A 326 31.19 -8.26 -9.45
N MET A 327 30.42 -7.18 -9.32
CA MET A 327 29.35 -7.11 -8.32
C MET A 327 28.21 -8.01 -8.77
N ASP A 328 27.78 -8.88 -7.86
CA ASP A 328 26.73 -9.86 -8.07
C ASP A 328 25.77 -9.83 -6.87
N TRP A 329 24.79 -8.94 -6.94
CA TRP A 329 23.82 -8.72 -5.86
C TRP A 329 22.81 -9.85 -5.78
N LYS A 330 22.64 -10.42 -4.57
CA LYS A 330 21.58 -11.40 -4.28
C LYS A 330 20.50 -10.75 -3.41
N VAL A 331 19.43 -10.26 -4.02
CA VAL A 331 18.32 -9.67 -3.28
C VAL A 331 17.53 -10.75 -2.54
N VAL A 332 17.32 -10.56 -1.25
CA VAL A 332 16.44 -11.41 -0.43
C VAL A 332 15.02 -10.87 -0.51
N CYS A 333 14.10 -11.68 -1.01
CA CYS A 333 12.68 -11.34 -1.11
C CYS A 333 11.79 -12.49 -0.63
N ILE A 334 10.50 -12.22 -0.46
CA ILE A 334 9.49 -13.23 -0.12
C ILE A 334 8.22 -13.01 -0.92
N SER A 335 7.56 -14.08 -1.37
CA SER A 335 6.28 -14.02 -2.06
C SER A 335 5.22 -13.29 -1.24
N HIS A 336 4.43 -12.42 -1.86
CA HIS A 336 3.26 -11.81 -1.21
C HIS A 336 2.20 -12.84 -0.79
N ASN A 337 2.22 -14.03 -1.40
CA ASN A 337 1.29 -15.12 -1.10
C ASN A 337 1.79 -16.07 0.00
N ASP A 338 3.01 -15.86 0.53
CA ASP A 338 3.53 -16.70 1.61
C ASP A 338 2.86 -16.36 2.95
N PRO A 339 2.49 -17.36 3.79
CA PRO A 339 1.79 -17.13 5.05
C PRO A 339 2.51 -16.18 6.01
N ILE A 340 3.86 -16.18 6.03
CA ILE A 340 4.62 -15.33 6.94
C ILE A 340 5.02 -13.99 6.33
N CYS A 341 4.69 -13.74 5.06
CA CYS A 341 5.02 -12.49 4.38
C CYS A 341 4.56 -11.28 5.17
N ARG A 342 3.33 -11.26 5.70
CA ARG A 342 2.80 -10.10 6.43
C ARG A 342 3.63 -9.70 7.66
N PHE A 343 4.37 -10.64 8.27
CA PHE A 343 5.18 -10.41 9.47
C PHE A 343 6.63 -9.99 9.15
N MET A 344 7.13 -10.32 7.96
CA MET A 344 8.48 -9.94 7.50
C MET A 344 8.50 -8.48 7.04
N LYS A 345 8.87 -7.52 7.89
CA LYS A 345 8.85 -6.10 7.52
C LYS A 345 10.18 -5.61 6.98
N ASP A 346 11.27 -6.25 7.37
CA ASP A 346 12.65 -5.95 6.96
C ASP A 346 13.56 -7.18 7.05
N ILE A 347 14.82 -7.05 6.64
CA ILE A 347 15.82 -8.13 6.69
C ILE A 347 15.99 -8.70 8.09
N HIS A 348 15.89 -7.84 9.11
CA HIS A 348 16.06 -8.21 10.52
C HIS A 348 14.93 -9.08 11.08
N ASP A 349 13.80 -9.19 10.39
CA ASP A 349 12.72 -10.11 10.78
C ASP A 349 12.97 -11.53 10.27
N VAL A 350 13.81 -11.71 9.25
CA VAL A 350 14.10 -13.03 8.68
C VAL A 350 14.66 -13.99 9.74
N PRO A 351 15.68 -13.64 10.54
CA PRO A 351 16.18 -14.55 11.59
C PRO A 351 15.16 -14.89 12.68
N LYS A 352 14.13 -14.05 12.88
CA LYS A 352 13.11 -14.25 13.93
C LYS A 352 12.10 -15.32 13.54
N PHE A 353 11.70 -15.36 12.26
CA PHE A 353 10.68 -16.27 11.74
C PHE A 353 11.26 -17.42 10.92
N LEU A 354 12.46 -17.25 10.35
CA LEU A 354 13.20 -18.24 9.56
C LEU A 354 14.65 -18.33 10.10
N PRO A 355 14.86 -18.85 11.33
CA PRO A 355 16.17 -18.92 11.94
C PRO A 355 17.15 -19.74 11.09
N GLY A 356 18.37 -19.23 10.91
CA GLY A 356 19.42 -19.85 10.09
C GLY A 356 19.26 -19.65 8.57
N CYS A 357 18.17 -19.06 8.09
CA CYS A 357 17.93 -18.86 6.65
C CYS A 357 19.01 -17.97 6.02
N LEU A 358 19.26 -16.79 6.59
CA LEU A 358 20.27 -15.85 6.06
C LEU A 358 21.69 -16.43 6.11
N ASP A 359 22.04 -17.14 7.19
CA ASP A 359 23.35 -17.78 7.33
C ASP A 359 23.54 -18.86 6.25
N ALA A 360 22.52 -19.68 6.02
CA ALA A 360 22.55 -20.71 4.98
C ALA A 360 22.64 -20.11 3.57
N ILE A 361 21.94 -19.00 3.28
CA ILE A 361 22.03 -18.29 1.99
C ILE A 361 23.47 -17.82 1.77
N ARG A 362 24.03 -17.10 2.75
CA ARG A 362 25.39 -16.57 2.68
C ARG A 362 26.40 -17.68 2.50
N GLU A 363 26.31 -18.75 3.30
CA GLU A 363 27.24 -19.86 3.25
C GLU A 363 27.18 -20.60 1.92
N TRP A 364 25.97 -20.85 1.39
CA TRP A 364 25.80 -21.50 0.08
C TRP A 364 26.50 -20.70 -1.02
N PHE A 365 26.27 -19.38 -1.10
CA PHE A 365 26.95 -18.51 -2.08
C PHE A 365 28.45 -18.37 -1.83
N ARG A 366 28.90 -18.50 -0.58
CA ARG A 366 30.33 -18.45 -0.25
C ARG A 366 31.07 -19.66 -0.80
N VAL A 367 30.51 -20.86 -0.73
CA VAL A 367 31.26 -22.11 -0.96
C VAL A 367 30.89 -22.89 -2.22
N TYR A 368 29.82 -22.52 -2.95
CA TYR A 368 29.30 -23.36 -4.03
C TYR A 368 30.32 -23.66 -5.15
N LYS A 369 31.30 -22.78 -5.38
CA LYS A 369 32.37 -22.98 -6.37
C LYS A 369 33.49 -23.91 -5.91
N ILE A 370 33.67 -24.10 -4.60
CA ILE A 370 34.78 -24.90 -4.03
C ILE A 370 34.74 -26.35 -4.54
N CYS A 371 33.56 -26.94 -4.63
CA CYS A 371 33.40 -28.32 -5.11
C CYS A 371 33.82 -28.53 -6.58
N GLN A 372 34.00 -27.45 -7.35
CA GLN A 372 34.45 -27.49 -8.74
C GLN A 372 35.89 -26.96 -8.89
N GLY A 373 36.63 -26.83 -7.79
CA GLY A 373 38.00 -26.34 -7.77
C GLY A 373 38.13 -24.81 -7.79
N GLY A 374 37.03 -24.07 -7.62
CA GLY A 374 37.07 -22.63 -7.39
C GLY A 374 37.42 -22.28 -5.94
N GLU A 375 37.51 -20.98 -5.66
CA GLU A 375 37.73 -20.45 -4.32
C GLU A 375 36.41 -20.06 -3.64
N ALA A 376 36.50 -19.65 -2.37
CA ALA A 376 35.34 -19.07 -1.68
C ALA A 376 35.02 -17.69 -2.26
N SER A 377 33.74 -17.40 -2.51
CA SER A 377 33.31 -16.08 -2.98
C SER A 377 33.60 -15.00 -1.93
N HIS A 378 33.93 -13.81 -2.39
CA HIS A 378 34.09 -12.63 -1.54
C HIS A 378 32.77 -11.87 -1.43
N PHE A 379 32.61 -11.08 -0.37
CA PHE A 379 31.43 -10.25 -0.18
C PHE A 379 31.82 -8.81 0.11
N ALA A 380 31.01 -7.88 -0.37
CA ALA A 380 31.01 -6.51 0.13
C ALA A 380 30.48 -6.48 1.57
N PHE A 381 30.81 -5.41 2.31
CA PHE A 381 30.32 -5.17 3.68
C PHE A 381 30.51 -6.36 4.64
N ASP A 382 31.62 -7.10 4.50
CA ASP A 382 31.91 -8.30 5.30
C ASP A 382 30.81 -9.37 5.26
N GLY A 383 30.03 -9.41 4.17
CA GLY A 383 28.91 -10.34 4.00
C GLY A 383 27.64 -9.93 4.72
N GLU A 384 27.55 -8.72 5.27
CA GLU A 384 26.32 -8.19 5.87
C GLU A 384 25.17 -8.20 4.85
N PHE A 385 24.00 -8.68 5.27
CA PHE A 385 22.77 -8.44 4.51
C PHE A 385 22.30 -7.02 4.78
N LYS A 386 22.33 -6.16 3.77
CA LYS A 386 21.77 -4.81 3.86
C LYS A 386 20.25 -4.88 3.91
N ASP A 387 19.63 -3.87 4.52
CA ASP A 387 18.18 -3.80 4.71
C ASP A 387 17.40 -3.58 3.41
N LYS A 388 16.06 -3.57 3.51
CA LYS A 388 15.20 -3.40 2.35
C LYS A 388 15.36 -2.05 1.66
N GLU A 389 15.70 -0.99 2.39
CA GLU A 389 15.82 0.35 1.81
C GLU A 389 17.05 0.39 0.90
N TYR A 390 18.17 -0.15 1.37
CA TYR A 390 19.36 -0.33 0.55
C TYR A 390 19.09 -1.25 -0.65
N ALA A 391 18.41 -2.38 -0.44
CA ALA A 391 18.07 -3.30 -1.52
C ALA A 391 17.17 -2.66 -2.60
N MET A 392 16.16 -1.89 -2.18
CA MET A 392 15.28 -1.18 -3.11
C MET A 392 16.05 -0.10 -3.89
N LYS A 393 17.03 0.56 -3.26
CA LYS A 393 17.92 1.50 -3.95
C LYS A 393 18.78 0.80 -5.02
N VAL A 394 19.36 -0.35 -4.72
CA VAL A 394 20.10 -1.17 -5.71
C VAL A 394 19.20 -1.53 -6.89
N ILE A 395 17.97 -2.00 -6.62
CA ILE A 395 16.99 -2.34 -7.66
C ILE A 395 16.64 -1.11 -8.51
N ASP A 396 16.41 0.05 -7.90
CA ASP A 396 16.05 1.28 -8.60
C ASP A 396 17.22 1.79 -9.48
N GLU A 397 18.46 1.72 -8.98
CA GLU A 397 19.67 2.04 -9.76
C GLU A 397 19.83 1.09 -10.95
N SER A 398 19.64 -0.22 -10.74
CA SER A 398 19.68 -1.23 -11.80
C SER A 398 18.56 -1.06 -12.83
N HIS A 399 17.38 -0.62 -12.40
CA HIS A 399 16.28 -0.26 -13.30
C HIS A 399 16.64 0.94 -14.19
N ASN A 400 17.35 1.93 -13.64
CA ASN A 400 17.86 3.06 -14.42
C ASN A 400 18.94 2.62 -15.42
N MET A 401 19.82 1.69 -15.04
CA MET A 401 20.80 1.10 -15.96
C MET A 401 20.13 0.36 -17.10
N TRP A 402 19.10 -0.46 -16.82
CA TRP A 402 18.28 -1.13 -17.83
C TRP A 402 17.58 -0.13 -18.76
N HIS A 403 17.04 0.97 -18.22
CA HIS A 403 16.46 2.03 -19.03
C HIS A 403 17.47 2.64 -20.00
N ASN A 404 18.72 2.84 -19.57
CA ASN A 404 19.79 3.33 -20.43
C ASN A 404 20.17 2.31 -21.52
N LEU A 405 20.26 1.01 -21.18
CA LEU A 405 20.51 -0.06 -22.14
C LEU A 405 19.48 -0.05 -23.29
N LEU A 406 18.20 0.07 -22.97
CA LEU A 406 17.13 0.06 -23.97
C LEU A 406 16.96 1.39 -24.71
N LYS A 407 16.99 2.53 -24.01
CA LYS A 407 16.70 3.83 -24.63
C LYS A 407 17.90 4.42 -25.36
N VAL A 408 19.10 4.31 -24.78
CA VAL A 408 20.31 4.91 -25.34
C VAL A 408 20.95 3.95 -26.34
N ASN A 409 21.14 2.70 -25.93
CA ASN A 409 21.87 1.73 -26.76
C ASN A 409 20.95 0.93 -27.69
N LYS A 410 19.62 0.98 -27.50
CA LYS A 410 18.61 0.23 -28.27
C LYS A 410 18.92 -1.27 -28.34
N ARG A 411 19.50 -1.82 -27.27
CA ARG A 411 19.85 -3.23 -27.14
C ARG A 411 18.73 -3.97 -26.41
N GLY A 412 17.96 -4.77 -27.15
CA GLY A 412 17.04 -5.77 -26.58
C GLY A 412 17.70 -7.14 -26.38
N GLU A 413 18.92 -7.28 -26.91
CA GLU A 413 19.74 -8.47 -26.81
C GLU A 413 21.18 -8.06 -26.46
N LEU A 414 21.83 -8.81 -25.56
CA LEU A 414 23.19 -8.56 -25.11
C LEU A 414 24.26 -9.20 -26.00
#